data_AF-A0AAD8XW94-F1
#
_entry.id   AF-A0AAD8XW94-F1
#
_cell.length_a   1.000
_cell.length_b   1.000
_cell.length_c   1.000
_cell.angle_alpha   90.00
_cell.angle_beta   90.00
_cell.angle_gamma   90.00
#
_symmetry.space_group_name_H-M   'P 1'
#
loop_
_entity.id
_entity.type
_entity.pdbx_description
1 polymer ?
#
loop_
_entity_poly.entity_id
_entity_poly.type
_entity_poly.pdbx_seq_one_letter_code
_entity_poly.pdbx_strand_id
1 'polypeptide(L)'
;MSKPSPIESVRCWFTGHGLPWNDDIESTLTEFGVERVEDLKFIRKNEWSDLFTSQSPILRRLATLVYEQHLAGDSDPMFREMVTLAATSTAAGVAKRRKLLATASAAAIVDDSEIKIIGLPEWAIREIIDYIPKTSRALLALALTSDSASWRDIHWNKSAPKSILSWFKKGPTSSKKMKRPSAITKLILSPKNEDEEDLWEEINFGDNEWDLCIELRDDDIAGMLACINSVQKLKRLYLTYCENISGRGLEPLRGSTVLERLDISLARKHYDGRYGECHLLETDVIPILDSILDRENHSLKHLQFPYRWRTETFWNREVQTGYFARFMQKYNETEYQQSIRCQKCNANCREHLSICREDETKYFGTQGNTCYDCLSHYCYNCCDEEGQFYLTFCVSCEKFRCKYCMTMKPCRSCRQSAFTQELQPGYTERNDISFMCIDCEGSRYCRECGHDFCDNCSQEVRWCNDCDRTGCRTCMNMLRCEHVDCRARTCGSCRDNNIGGLERAVKTCRRCRRNLCFTHRLNACKLNWDASCRECVVMIAPKLARGYERRRLRE
;
A
#
# COMPACT_ATOMS: atom_id res chain seq x y z
N MET A 1 20.22 42.17 -3.61
CA MET A 1 19.29 41.16 -4.16
C MET A 1 17.99 41.29 -3.37
N SER A 2 16.89 41.63 -4.05
CA SER A 2 15.55 41.70 -3.45
C SER A 2 15.18 40.34 -2.88
N LYS A 3 14.59 40.27 -1.68
CA LYS A 3 14.02 39.00 -1.19
C LYS A 3 12.91 38.56 -2.17
N PRO A 4 12.85 37.29 -2.57
CA PRO A 4 11.75 36.80 -3.40
C PRO A 4 10.41 37.04 -2.69
N SER A 5 9.36 37.27 -3.47
CA SER A 5 7.99 37.39 -2.96
C SER A 5 7.65 36.15 -2.11
N PRO A 6 6.98 36.28 -0.95
CA PRO A 6 6.59 35.13 -0.12
C PRO A 6 5.92 34.00 -0.92
N ILE A 7 5.03 34.36 -1.86
CA ILE A 7 4.29 33.43 -2.72
C ILE A 7 5.18 32.59 -3.65
N GLU A 8 6.41 33.04 -3.95
CA GLU A 8 7.34 32.32 -4.83
C GLU A 8 7.72 30.95 -4.25
N SER A 9 7.75 30.84 -2.91
CA SER A 9 7.97 29.55 -2.23
C SER A 9 6.85 28.55 -2.48
N VAL A 10 5.60 29.03 -2.52
CA VAL A 10 4.39 28.25 -2.82
C VAL A 10 4.40 27.81 -4.28
N ARG A 11 4.76 28.72 -5.19
CA ARG A 11 4.94 28.41 -6.62
C ARG A 11 5.98 27.31 -6.85
N CYS A 12 7.15 27.41 -6.20
CA CYS A 12 8.18 26.37 -6.29
C CYS A 12 7.67 25.03 -5.76
N TRP A 13 6.87 25.03 -4.69
CA TRP A 13 6.28 23.81 -4.14
C TRP A 13 5.28 23.15 -5.09
N PHE A 14 4.37 23.92 -5.71
CA PHE A 14 3.44 23.42 -6.73
C PHE A 14 4.19 22.77 -7.89
N THR A 15 5.16 23.50 -8.44
CA THR A 15 5.97 23.02 -9.57
C THR A 15 6.76 21.76 -9.21
N GLY A 16 7.31 21.71 -7.98
CA GLY A 16 8.04 20.55 -7.47
C GLY A 16 7.19 19.29 -7.32
N HIS A 17 5.87 19.44 -7.13
CA HIS A 17 4.91 18.33 -7.07
C HIS A 17 4.17 18.11 -8.41
N GLY A 18 4.61 18.75 -9.49
CA GLY A 18 4.00 18.61 -10.81
C GLY A 18 2.61 19.23 -10.94
N LEU A 19 2.24 20.15 -10.05
CA LEU A 19 0.98 20.89 -10.12
C LEU A 19 1.13 22.14 -11.01
N PRO A 20 0.12 22.47 -11.83
CA PRO A 20 0.16 23.69 -12.64
C PRO A 20 0.14 24.94 -11.75
N TRP A 21 0.85 25.99 -12.17
CA TRP A 21 0.79 27.31 -11.57
C TRP A 21 0.42 28.33 -12.65
N ASN A 22 -0.60 29.14 -12.38
CA ASN A 22 -1.04 30.23 -13.23
C ASN A 22 -1.53 31.41 -12.37
N ASP A 23 -1.79 32.55 -13.02
CA ASP A 23 -2.18 33.79 -12.34
C ASP A 23 -3.50 33.65 -11.55
N ASP A 24 -4.44 32.79 -12.02
CA ASP A 24 -5.70 32.53 -11.33
C ASP A 24 -5.48 31.79 -10.00
N ILE A 25 -4.62 30.77 -9.99
CA ILE A 25 -4.23 30.03 -8.77
C ILE A 25 -3.50 30.97 -7.81
N GLU A 26 -2.55 31.77 -8.32
CA GLU A 26 -1.81 32.74 -7.51
C GLU A 26 -2.73 33.78 -6.87
N SER A 27 -3.67 34.35 -7.64
CA SER A 27 -4.67 35.30 -7.13
C SER A 27 -5.56 34.65 -6.07
N THR A 28 -6.07 33.44 -6.34
CA THR A 28 -6.95 32.73 -5.40
C THR A 28 -6.23 32.38 -4.10
N LEU A 29 -4.99 31.91 -4.17
CA LEU A 29 -4.17 31.61 -2.98
C LEU A 29 -3.83 32.88 -2.20
N THR A 30 -3.56 33.99 -2.90
CA THR A 30 -3.34 35.29 -2.28
C THR A 30 -4.61 35.80 -1.59
N GLU A 31 -5.78 35.62 -2.18
CA GLU A 31 -7.09 35.91 -1.57
C GLU A 31 -7.37 35.05 -0.34
N PHE A 32 -6.90 33.80 -0.32
CA PHE A 32 -6.92 32.94 0.86
C PHE A 32 -5.88 33.32 1.92
N GLY A 33 -5.00 34.27 1.65
CA GLY A 33 -3.95 34.73 2.57
C GLY A 33 -2.78 33.75 2.69
N VAL A 34 -2.54 32.93 1.67
CA VAL A 34 -1.42 31.99 1.62
C VAL A 34 -0.13 32.74 1.28
N GLU A 35 0.79 32.83 2.23
CA GLU A 35 2.09 33.48 2.00
C GLU A 35 3.23 32.46 1.89
N ARG A 36 3.05 31.25 2.42
CA ARG A 36 4.07 30.19 2.52
C ARG A 36 3.45 28.82 2.29
N VAL A 37 4.29 27.81 2.06
CA VAL A 37 3.86 26.43 1.81
C VAL A 37 3.05 25.87 2.98
N GLU A 38 3.43 26.22 4.21
CA GLU A 38 2.76 25.77 5.42
C GLU A 38 1.34 26.31 5.54
N ASP A 39 0.99 27.39 4.82
CA ASP A 39 -0.34 27.96 4.86
C ASP A 39 -1.35 27.15 4.03
N LEU A 40 -0.85 26.34 3.09
CA LEU A 40 -1.70 25.49 2.23
C LEU A 40 -2.56 24.52 3.04
N LYS A 41 -2.09 24.09 4.22
CA LYS A 41 -2.85 23.18 5.11
C LYS A 41 -4.13 23.79 5.70
N PHE A 42 -4.29 25.12 5.62
CA PHE A 42 -5.47 25.81 6.10
C PHE A 42 -6.56 25.99 5.03
N ILE A 43 -6.23 25.77 3.76
CA ILE A 43 -7.21 25.74 2.67
C ILE A 43 -8.13 24.55 2.88
N ARG A 44 -9.44 24.66 2.68
CA ARG A 44 -10.34 23.50 2.79
C ARG A 44 -10.22 22.59 1.58
N LYS A 45 -10.53 21.29 1.73
CA LYS A 45 -10.45 20.32 0.62
C LYS A 45 -11.27 20.73 -0.62
N ASN A 46 -12.44 21.35 -0.43
CA ASN A 46 -13.25 21.86 -1.53
C ASN A 46 -12.60 23.08 -2.19
N GLU A 47 -12.13 24.06 -1.40
CA GLU A 47 -11.41 25.25 -1.91
C GLU A 47 -10.14 24.84 -2.68
N TRP A 48 -9.42 23.83 -2.19
CA TRP A 48 -8.28 23.25 -2.89
C TRP A 48 -8.68 22.61 -4.22
N SER A 49 -9.78 21.87 -4.24
CA SER A 49 -10.29 21.23 -5.46
C SER A 49 -10.71 22.28 -6.49
N ASP A 50 -11.26 23.40 -6.02
CA ASP A 50 -11.74 24.49 -6.87
C ASP A 50 -10.61 25.15 -7.67
N LEU A 51 -9.38 25.21 -7.10
CA LEU A 51 -8.17 25.72 -7.79
C LEU A 51 -7.86 24.98 -9.10
N PHE A 52 -8.31 23.73 -9.23
CA PHE A 52 -8.02 22.88 -10.39
C PHE A 52 -9.26 22.55 -11.23
N THR A 53 -10.37 23.29 -11.05
CA THR A 53 -11.64 23.01 -11.76
C THR A 53 -11.49 23.07 -13.28
N SER A 54 -10.66 23.98 -13.79
CA SER A 54 -10.37 24.14 -15.22
C SER A 54 -9.38 23.11 -15.78
N GLN A 55 -8.79 22.26 -14.93
CA GLN A 55 -7.75 21.32 -15.31
C GLN A 55 -8.31 19.94 -15.72
N SER A 56 -7.45 19.14 -16.37
CA SER A 56 -7.82 17.78 -16.77
C SER A 56 -8.16 16.88 -15.57
N PRO A 57 -8.99 15.83 -15.74
CA PRO A 57 -9.30 14.90 -14.66
C PRO A 57 -8.08 14.27 -14.00
N ILE A 58 -6.99 14.05 -14.75
CA ILE A 58 -5.74 13.49 -14.24
C ILE A 58 -5.06 14.47 -13.28
N LEU A 59 -4.96 15.75 -13.67
CA LEU A 59 -4.37 16.78 -12.83
C LEU A 59 -5.18 17.03 -11.56
N ARG A 60 -6.52 16.97 -11.63
CA ARG A 60 -7.38 17.07 -10.43
C ARG A 60 -7.14 15.92 -9.43
N ARG A 61 -6.93 14.70 -9.93
CA ARG A 61 -6.57 13.55 -9.07
C ARG A 61 -5.18 13.71 -8.47
N LEU A 62 -4.19 14.15 -9.25
CA LEU A 62 -2.84 14.44 -8.77
C LEU A 62 -2.86 15.53 -7.68
N ALA A 63 -3.58 16.64 -7.91
CA ALA A 63 -3.75 17.71 -6.94
C ALA A 63 -4.36 17.21 -5.62
N THR A 64 -5.35 16.32 -5.70
CA THR A 64 -5.97 15.73 -4.50
C THR A 64 -4.96 14.90 -3.71
N LEU A 65 -4.20 14.04 -4.39
CA LEU A 65 -3.17 13.19 -3.75
C LEU A 65 -2.06 14.02 -3.09
N VAL A 66 -1.52 15.01 -3.80
CA VAL A 66 -0.45 15.89 -3.30
C VAL A 66 -0.89 16.64 -2.04
N TYR A 67 -2.15 17.09 -2.01
CA TYR A 67 -2.70 17.80 -0.87
C TYR A 67 -2.95 16.88 0.33
N GLU A 68 -3.48 15.69 0.12
CA GLU A 68 -3.65 14.69 1.19
C GLU A 68 -2.29 14.27 1.79
N GLN A 69 -1.26 14.12 0.96
CA GLN A 69 0.11 13.84 1.39
C GLN A 69 0.70 15.00 2.20
N HIS A 70 0.46 16.25 1.79
CA HIS A 70 0.88 17.44 2.53
C HIS A 70 0.26 17.48 3.93
N LEU A 71 -1.03 17.17 4.06
CA LEU A 71 -1.72 17.10 5.35
C LEU A 71 -1.22 15.94 6.23
N ALA A 72 -0.83 14.80 5.63
CA ALA A 72 -0.36 13.63 6.35
C ALA A 72 1.06 13.79 6.94
N GLY A 73 1.88 14.68 6.36
CA GLY A 73 3.28 14.89 6.78
C GLY A 73 3.45 15.53 8.16
N ASP A 74 2.41 16.19 8.69
CA ASP A 74 2.45 17.00 9.91
C ASP A 74 1.57 16.33 11.01
N SER A 75 1.94 15.13 11.44
CA SER A 75 1.28 14.41 12.54
C SER A 75 1.73 14.93 13.92
N ASP A 76 1.56 16.23 14.17
CA ASP A 76 1.68 16.83 15.52
C ASP A 76 0.29 16.89 16.21
N PRO A 77 0.09 16.17 17.33
CA PRO A 77 -1.19 16.13 18.06
C PRO A 77 -1.70 17.50 18.52
N MET A 78 -0.81 18.48 18.76
CA MET A 78 -1.17 19.82 19.24
C MET A 78 -1.95 20.62 18.18
N PHE A 79 -1.78 20.26 16.90
CA PHE A 79 -2.37 20.97 15.77
C PHE A 79 -3.87 20.67 15.59
N ARG A 80 -4.34 19.47 15.98
CA ARG A 80 -5.78 19.10 15.93
C ARG A 80 -6.64 19.94 16.88
N GLU A 81 -6.08 20.39 18.01
CA GLU A 81 -6.82 21.16 19.01
C GLU A 81 -7.04 22.62 18.57
N MET A 82 -6.06 23.23 17.89
CA MET A 82 -6.17 24.60 17.38
C MET A 82 -7.14 24.75 16.20
N VAL A 83 -7.17 23.79 15.26
CA VAL A 83 -8.10 23.80 14.12
C VAL A 83 -9.56 23.65 14.59
N THR A 84 -9.78 22.85 15.64
CA THR A 84 -11.11 22.67 16.25
C THR A 84 -11.59 23.95 16.94
N LEU A 85 -10.69 24.73 17.54
CA LEU A 85 -11.01 26.02 18.17
C LEU A 85 -11.28 27.13 17.14
N ALA A 86 -10.51 27.21 16.05
CA ALA A 86 -10.68 28.25 15.02
C ALA A 86 -11.98 28.08 14.19
N ALA A 87 -12.43 26.84 13.97
CA ALA A 87 -13.67 26.56 13.23
C ALA A 87 -14.97 27.03 13.95
N THR A 88 -14.87 27.45 15.21
CA THR A 88 -16.03 27.96 15.98
C THR A 88 -16.32 29.46 15.78
N SER A 89 -15.50 30.17 15.00
CA SER A 89 -15.61 31.63 14.83
C SER A 89 -15.93 32.06 13.40
N THR A 90 -17.16 31.83 12.91
CA THR A 90 -17.77 32.67 11.85
C THR A 90 -19.28 32.84 12.08
N ALA A 91 -19.72 34.10 12.10
CA ALA A 91 -20.98 34.54 12.71
C ALA A 91 -22.26 34.31 11.87
N ALA A 92 -22.16 33.80 10.64
CA ALA A 92 -23.33 33.73 9.73
C ALA A 92 -24.17 32.43 9.86
N GLY A 93 -23.64 31.36 10.46
CA GLY A 93 -24.35 30.08 10.63
C GLY A 93 -25.13 29.92 11.95
N VAL A 94 -24.98 30.85 12.88
CA VAL A 94 -25.39 30.67 14.30
C VAL A 94 -26.90 30.81 14.51
N ALA A 95 -27.61 31.58 13.69
CA ALA A 95 -29.04 31.84 13.90
C ALA A 95 -29.92 30.62 13.57
N LYS A 96 -29.57 29.82 12.55
CA LYS A 96 -30.32 28.61 12.18
C LYS A 96 -29.97 27.42 13.08
N ARG A 97 -28.72 27.33 13.56
CA ARG A 97 -28.27 26.31 14.53
C ARG A 97 -28.81 26.53 15.95
N ARG A 98 -28.93 27.77 16.43
CA ARG A 98 -29.51 28.03 17.77
C ARG A 98 -30.97 27.60 17.89
N LYS A 99 -31.76 27.65 16.82
CA LYS A 99 -33.16 27.23 16.85
C LYS A 99 -33.35 25.71 16.85
N LEU A 100 -32.38 24.96 16.30
CA LEU A 100 -32.37 23.48 16.31
C LEU A 100 -31.71 22.90 17.58
N LEU A 101 -30.71 23.60 18.15
CA LEU A 101 -30.08 23.20 19.41
C LEU A 101 -30.90 23.59 20.65
N ALA A 102 -31.67 24.67 20.61
CA ALA A 102 -32.54 25.05 21.72
C ALA A 102 -33.70 24.08 21.96
N THR A 103 -34.17 23.37 20.92
CA THR A 103 -35.17 22.30 21.07
C THR A 103 -34.58 20.97 21.51
N ALA A 104 -33.27 20.73 21.32
CA ALA A 104 -32.59 19.51 21.78
C ALA A 104 -32.07 19.63 23.23
N SER A 105 -31.72 20.84 23.68
CA SER A 105 -31.06 21.06 24.99
C SER A 105 -32.02 21.03 26.20
N ALA A 106 -33.33 21.06 25.99
CA ALA A 106 -34.31 21.11 27.09
C ALA A 106 -34.75 19.75 27.64
N ALA A 107 -34.25 18.62 27.11
CA ALA A 107 -34.76 17.28 27.46
C ALA A 107 -33.72 16.23 27.88
N ALA A 108 -32.45 16.57 28.02
CA ALA A 108 -31.42 15.58 28.38
C ALA A 108 -30.75 15.91 29.71
N ILE A 109 -31.36 15.41 30.80
CA ILE A 109 -30.59 14.97 31.96
C ILE A 109 -29.70 13.84 31.42
N VAL A 110 -28.38 14.06 31.40
CA VAL A 110 -27.40 13.09 30.91
C VAL A 110 -27.33 11.94 31.92
N ASP A 111 -28.21 10.97 31.71
CA ASP A 111 -28.00 9.60 32.15
C ASP A 111 -26.85 9.03 31.31
N ASP A 112 -25.95 8.27 31.93
CA ASP A 112 -24.74 7.67 31.33
C ASP A 112 -25.10 6.50 30.40
N SER A 113 -26.28 6.57 29.77
CA SER A 113 -26.81 5.57 28.88
C SER A 113 -26.00 5.59 27.59
N GLU A 114 -25.20 4.54 27.41
CA GLU A 114 -24.41 4.21 26.24
C GLU A 114 -25.18 4.52 24.93
N ILE A 115 -24.78 5.58 24.23
CA ILE A 115 -25.40 5.98 22.96
C ILE A 115 -25.07 4.90 21.91
N LYS A 116 -26.07 4.09 21.58
CA LYS A 116 -25.94 3.06 20.54
C LYS A 116 -25.93 3.72 19.17
N ILE A 117 -25.01 3.34 18.29
CA ILE A 117 -24.95 3.78 16.88
C ILE A 117 -26.31 3.60 16.18
N ILE A 118 -27.03 2.53 16.51
CA ILE A 118 -28.36 2.19 15.97
C ILE A 118 -29.43 3.25 16.35
N GLY A 119 -29.20 4.04 17.40
CA GLY A 119 -30.07 5.12 17.83
C GLY A 119 -29.79 6.47 17.17
N LEU A 120 -28.75 6.58 16.34
CA LEU A 120 -28.44 7.83 15.64
C LEU A 120 -29.48 8.11 14.54
N PRO A 121 -29.86 9.39 14.33
CA PRO A 121 -30.76 9.74 13.25
C PRO A 121 -30.09 9.50 11.88
N GLU A 122 -30.89 9.18 10.86
CA GLU A 122 -30.38 8.82 9.52
C GLU A 122 -29.43 9.88 8.93
N TRP A 123 -29.73 11.16 9.11
CA TRP A 123 -28.85 12.23 8.61
C TRP A 123 -27.46 12.21 9.26
N ALA A 124 -27.35 11.86 10.55
CA ALA A 124 -26.06 11.79 11.23
C ALA A 124 -25.26 10.56 10.75
N ILE A 125 -25.95 9.45 10.51
CA ILE A 125 -25.31 8.25 9.92
C ILE A 125 -24.79 8.58 8.53
N ARG A 126 -25.55 9.32 7.71
CA ARG A 126 -25.12 9.79 6.37
C ARG A 126 -23.86 10.66 6.44
N GLU A 127 -23.79 11.59 7.39
CA GLU A 127 -22.59 12.41 7.58
C GLU A 127 -21.39 11.56 8.02
N ILE A 128 -21.58 10.57 8.90
CA ILE A 128 -20.49 9.70 9.37
C ILE A 128 -19.93 8.84 8.23
N ILE A 129 -20.78 8.22 7.41
CA ILE A 129 -20.32 7.32 6.34
C ILE A 129 -19.51 8.02 5.25
N ASP A 130 -19.65 9.34 5.10
CA ASP A 130 -18.89 10.14 4.13
C ASP A 130 -17.39 10.20 4.47
N TYR A 131 -17.04 9.97 5.74
CA TYR A 131 -15.65 9.94 6.20
C TYR A 131 -15.06 8.53 6.30
N ILE A 132 -15.86 7.49 6.00
CA ILE A 132 -15.43 6.09 6.15
C ILE A 132 -15.03 5.55 4.77
N PRO A 133 -13.82 4.98 4.61
CA PRO A 133 -13.42 4.31 3.39
C PRO A 133 -14.41 3.21 2.99
N LYS A 134 -14.59 2.97 1.68
CA LYS A 134 -15.59 2.02 1.14
C LYS A 134 -15.55 0.66 1.83
N THR A 135 -14.36 0.09 1.98
CA THR A 135 -14.17 -1.22 2.63
C THR A 135 -14.64 -1.21 4.09
N SER A 136 -14.21 -0.21 4.87
CA SER A 136 -14.65 0.00 6.25
C SER A 136 -16.17 0.25 6.34
N ARG A 137 -16.75 0.95 5.36
CA ARG A 137 -18.20 1.20 5.26
C ARG A 137 -18.99 -0.10 5.03
N ALA A 138 -18.48 -1.01 4.19
CA ALA A 138 -19.08 -2.33 3.98
C ALA A 138 -18.97 -3.21 5.23
N LEU A 139 -17.83 -3.17 5.94
CA LEU A 139 -17.64 -3.88 7.21
C LEU A 139 -18.55 -3.34 8.32
N LEU A 140 -18.73 -2.02 8.41
CA LEU A 140 -19.68 -1.40 9.34
C LEU A 140 -21.12 -1.84 9.04
N ALA A 141 -21.52 -1.87 7.76
CA ALA A 141 -22.83 -2.37 7.36
C ALA A 141 -23.03 -3.84 7.77
N LEU A 142 -22.00 -4.68 7.61
CA LEU A 142 -22.02 -6.06 8.06
C LEU A 142 -22.22 -6.16 9.58
N ALA A 143 -21.43 -5.43 10.35
CA ALA A 143 -21.48 -5.42 11.82
C ALA A 143 -22.85 -4.97 12.36
N LEU A 144 -23.53 -4.06 11.67
CA LEU A 144 -24.87 -3.58 12.04
C LEU A 144 -26.01 -4.49 11.57
N THR A 145 -25.72 -5.47 10.70
CA THR A 145 -26.74 -6.39 10.16
C THR A 145 -26.97 -7.59 11.06
N SER A 146 -25.91 -8.18 11.60
CA SER A 146 -26.01 -9.34 12.48
C SER A 146 -24.78 -9.49 13.36
N ASP A 147 -24.89 -10.31 14.41
CA ASP A 147 -23.71 -10.70 15.19
C ASP A 147 -22.74 -11.51 14.30
N SER A 148 -21.43 -11.36 14.51
CA SER A 148 -20.42 -12.07 13.74
C SER A 148 -20.59 -13.59 13.83
N ALA A 149 -21.08 -14.10 14.98
CA ALA A 149 -21.33 -15.52 15.20
C ALA A 149 -22.36 -16.11 14.21
N SER A 150 -23.43 -15.39 13.90
CA SER A 150 -24.48 -15.84 12.98
C SER A 150 -23.99 -16.02 11.54
N TRP A 151 -22.96 -15.28 11.13
CA TRP A 151 -22.34 -15.44 9.82
C TRP A 151 -21.47 -16.69 9.74
N ARG A 152 -20.90 -17.13 10.87
CA ARG A 152 -20.09 -18.36 10.95
C ARG A 152 -20.92 -19.64 10.84
N ASP A 153 -22.18 -19.57 11.24
CA ASP A 153 -23.13 -20.68 11.10
C ASP A 153 -23.58 -20.86 9.64
N ILE A 154 -23.30 -19.90 8.75
CA ILE A 154 -23.57 -20.04 7.33
C ILE A 154 -22.50 -20.93 6.72
N HIS A 155 -22.87 -22.17 6.39
CA HIS A 155 -22.01 -23.06 5.62
C HIS A 155 -21.94 -22.60 4.15
N TRP A 156 -21.15 -21.56 3.89
CA TRP A 156 -20.97 -20.92 2.58
C TRP A 156 -20.78 -21.96 1.46
N ASN A 157 -19.99 -23.00 1.70
CA ASN A 157 -19.65 -24.05 0.74
C ASN A 157 -20.78 -25.03 0.36
N LYS A 158 -21.90 -25.09 1.08
CA LYS A 158 -22.94 -26.13 0.89
C LYS A 158 -24.13 -25.69 0.04
N SER A 159 -24.21 -24.43 -0.34
CA SER A 159 -25.37 -23.92 -1.06
C SER A 159 -25.02 -22.70 -1.88
N ALA A 160 -24.73 -22.89 -3.17
CA ALA A 160 -24.67 -21.81 -4.14
C ALA A 160 -26.05 -21.11 -4.16
N PRO A 161 -26.20 -19.91 -3.57
CA PRO A 161 -27.50 -19.29 -3.50
C PRO A 161 -27.86 -18.68 -4.83
N LYS A 162 -29.11 -18.84 -5.24
CA LYS A 162 -29.67 -18.10 -6.38
C LYS A 162 -29.82 -16.60 -6.10
N SER A 163 -29.66 -16.16 -4.84
CA SER A 163 -29.73 -14.76 -4.39
C SER A 163 -29.42 -14.65 -2.89
N ILE A 164 -28.74 -13.59 -2.44
CA ILE A 164 -28.64 -13.16 -1.03
C ILE A 164 -29.99 -13.18 -0.29
N LEU A 165 -31.07 -12.81 -0.97
CA LEU A 165 -32.41 -12.81 -0.40
C LEU A 165 -32.92 -14.22 -0.10
N SER A 166 -32.38 -15.25 -0.75
CA SER A 166 -32.75 -16.64 -0.48
C SER A 166 -32.21 -17.14 0.86
N TRP A 167 -31.06 -16.63 1.32
CA TRP A 167 -30.52 -16.95 2.64
C TRP A 167 -31.33 -16.30 3.77
N PHE A 168 -31.72 -15.04 3.60
CA PHE A 168 -32.65 -14.40 4.54
C PHE A 168 -34.03 -15.06 4.59
N LYS A 169 -34.40 -15.87 3.59
CA LYS A 169 -35.70 -16.58 3.52
C LYS A 169 -35.65 -17.99 4.10
N LYS A 170 -34.57 -18.74 3.88
CA LYS A 170 -34.37 -20.08 4.47
C LYS A 170 -33.62 -19.95 5.78
N GLY A 171 -34.32 -19.49 6.81
CA GLY A 171 -33.77 -19.52 8.16
C GLY A 171 -33.37 -20.97 8.52
N PRO A 172 -32.25 -21.17 9.25
CA PRO A 172 -31.92 -22.48 9.78
C PRO A 172 -33.09 -23.00 10.62
N THR A 173 -33.29 -24.32 10.61
CA THR A 173 -34.28 -25.00 11.49
C THR A 173 -33.98 -24.81 12.98
N SER A 174 -32.83 -24.20 13.30
CA SER A 174 -32.45 -23.69 14.61
C SER A 174 -32.99 -22.26 14.82
N SER A 175 -33.70 -22.07 15.94
CA SER A 175 -34.46 -20.88 16.40
C SER A 175 -33.87 -19.46 16.24
N LYS A 176 -32.65 -19.25 15.74
CA LYS A 176 -32.08 -17.91 15.51
C LYS A 176 -32.42 -17.40 14.10
N LYS A 177 -33.51 -16.63 13.99
CA LYS A 177 -33.85 -15.90 12.76
C LYS A 177 -32.73 -14.89 12.44
N MET A 178 -32.05 -15.04 11.29
CA MET A 178 -31.18 -13.99 10.77
C MET A 178 -31.98 -12.69 10.66
N LYS A 179 -31.45 -11.62 11.25
CA LYS A 179 -32.07 -10.30 11.17
C LYS A 179 -31.97 -9.83 9.71
N ARG A 180 -33.10 -9.36 9.16
CA ARG A 180 -33.07 -8.66 7.88
C ARG A 180 -32.19 -7.41 8.02
N PRO A 181 -31.50 -6.97 6.95
CA PRO A 181 -30.78 -5.70 6.95
C PRO A 181 -31.66 -4.59 7.48
N SER A 182 -31.17 -3.88 8.51
CA SER A 182 -31.90 -2.77 9.10
C SER A 182 -32.04 -1.62 8.09
N ALA A 183 -32.94 -0.66 8.35
CA ALA A 183 -33.01 0.56 7.55
C ALA A 183 -31.64 1.28 7.54
N ILE A 184 -30.93 1.26 8.67
CA ILE A 184 -29.58 1.80 8.82
C ILE A 184 -28.57 1.05 7.95
N THR A 185 -28.59 -0.28 7.92
CA THR A 185 -27.71 -1.05 7.03
C THR A 185 -27.92 -0.64 5.58
N LYS A 186 -29.19 -0.54 5.15
CA LYS A 186 -29.51 -0.11 3.78
C LYS A 186 -28.99 1.30 3.51
N LEU A 187 -29.18 2.21 4.46
CA LEU A 187 -28.68 3.58 4.39
C LEU A 187 -27.16 3.63 4.20
N ILE A 188 -26.42 2.82 4.96
CA ILE A 188 -24.96 2.71 4.85
C ILE A 188 -24.56 2.10 3.50
N LEU A 189 -25.33 1.17 2.95
CA LEU A 189 -25.01 0.55 1.66
C LEU A 189 -25.48 1.36 0.44
N SER A 190 -26.37 2.32 0.64
CA SER A 190 -26.94 3.14 -0.42
C SER A 190 -25.96 4.20 -0.92
N PRO A 191 -25.87 4.42 -2.24
CA PRO A 191 -25.11 5.54 -2.77
C PRO A 191 -25.67 6.86 -2.22
N LYS A 192 -24.80 7.86 -2.07
CA LYS A 192 -25.21 9.18 -1.59
C LYS A 192 -26.05 9.90 -2.64
N ASN A 193 -25.61 9.80 -3.90
CA ASN A 193 -26.15 10.49 -5.06
C ASN A 193 -26.29 9.51 -6.24
N GLU A 194 -27.01 9.90 -7.29
CA GLU A 194 -27.10 9.11 -8.54
C GLU A 194 -25.73 8.87 -9.19
N ASP A 195 -24.79 9.81 -9.04
CA ASP A 195 -23.43 9.68 -9.56
C ASP A 195 -22.58 8.59 -8.86
N GLU A 196 -23.07 8.02 -7.75
CA GLU A 196 -22.40 6.95 -6.99
C GLU A 196 -22.96 5.54 -7.30
N GLU A 197 -23.62 5.31 -8.44
CA GLU A 197 -24.06 3.96 -8.84
C GLU A 197 -22.92 2.93 -8.78
N ASP A 198 -21.69 3.38 -9.02
CA ASP A 198 -20.46 2.58 -9.02
C ASP A 198 -19.78 2.48 -7.63
N LEU A 199 -20.49 2.80 -6.54
CA LEU A 199 -19.94 2.84 -5.18
C LEU A 199 -19.17 1.56 -4.83
N TRP A 200 -19.72 0.40 -5.19
CA TRP A 200 -19.23 -0.93 -4.83
C TRP A 200 -18.47 -1.65 -5.95
N GLU A 201 -18.11 -0.96 -7.04
CA GLU A 201 -17.37 -1.60 -8.13
C GLU A 201 -15.95 -2.02 -7.73
N GLU A 202 -15.39 -1.36 -6.73
CA GLU A 202 -14.05 -1.63 -6.23
C GLU A 202 -14.03 -1.71 -4.71
N ILE A 203 -13.49 -2.82 -4.19
CA ILE A 203 -13.15 -3.01 -2.78
C ILE A 203 -11.67 -3.33 -2.68
N ASN A 204 -10.95 -2.48 -1.93
CA ASN A 204 -9.53 -2.64 -1.68
C ASN A 204 -9.29 -2.70 -0.17
N PHE A 205 -8.80 -3.84 0.30
CA PHE A 205 -8.42 -4.01 1.71
C PHE A 205 -7.08 -3.33 2.03
N GLY A 206 -6.27 -3.01 1.02
CA GLY A 206 -5.02 -2.27 1.18
C GLY A 206 -5.18 -0.81 1.64
N ASP A 207 -6.39 -0.24 1.53
CA ASP A 207 -6.68 1.14 1.95
C ASP A 207 -7.07 1.26 3.43
N ASN A 208 -7.13 0.16 4.18
CA ASN A 208 -7.49 0.15 5.59
C ASN A 208 -6.26 -0.02 6.48
N GLU A 209 -6.46 0.18 7.77
CA GLU A 209 -5.46 -0.15 8.77
C GLU A 209 -5.10 -1.63 8.68
N TRP A 210 -3.81 -1.91 8.52
CA TRP A 210 -3.27 -3.26 8.36
C TRP A 210 -3.73 -4.20 9.48
N ASP A 211 -3.78 -3.70 10.70
CA ASP A 211 -4.19 -4.45 11.89
C ASP A 211 -5.62 -5.01 11.75
N LEU A 212 -6.54 -4.25 11.14
CA LEU A 212 -7.90 -4.71 10.88
C LEU A 212 -7.92 -5.88 9.89
N CYS A 213 -7.17 -5.78 8.79
CA CYS A 213 -7.15 -6.80 7.73
C CYS A 213 -6.61 -8.15 8.22
N ILE A 214 -5.65 -8.14 9.15
CA ILE A 214 -5.13 -9.36 9.76
C ILE A 214 -6.21 -10.09 10.57
N GLU A 215 -7.14 -9.37 11.21
CA GLU A 215 -8.18 -9.99 12.04
C GLU A 215 -9.33 -10.61 11.25
N LEU A 216 -9.48 -10.23 9.97
CA LEU A 216 -10.57 -10.69 9.13
C LEU A 216 -10.46 -12.18 8.78
N ARG A 217 -11.59 -12.88 8.88
CA ARG A 217 -11.73 -14.30 8.53
C ARG A 217 -12.67 -14.47 7.34
N ASP A 218 -12.77 -15.70 6.83
CA ASP A 218 -13.65 -16.05 5.71
C ASP A 218 -15.09 -15.57 5.93
N ASP A 219 -15.64 -15.72 7.14
CA ASP A 219 -17.03 -15.34 7.43
C ASP A 219 -17.25 -13.82 7.33
N ASP A 220 -16.24 -13.03 7.71
CA ASP A 220 -16.30 -11.56 7.64
C ASP A 220 -16.26 -11.10 6.18
N ILE A 221 -15.34 -11.66 5.38
CA ILE A 221 -15.24 -11.37 3.94
C ILE A 221 -16.51 -11.81 3.22
N ALA A 222 -17.01 -13.01 3.47
CA ALA A 222 -18.20 -13.53 2.82
C ALA A 222 -19.45 -12.73 3.20
N GLY A 223 -19.61 -12.43 4.49
CA GLY A 223 -20.68 -11.58 4.98
C GLY A 223 -20.66 -10.20 4.30
N MET A 224 -19.49 -9.57 4.21
CA MET A 224 -19.32 -8.26 3.58
C MET A 224 -19.65 -8.31 2.08
N LEU A 225 -19.08 -9.27 1.34
CA LEU A 225 -19.31 -9.44 -0.09
C LEU A 225 -20.79 -9.74 -0.39
N ALA A 226 -21.44 -10.54 0.46
CA ALA A 226 -22.87 -10.77 0.41
C ALA A 226 -23.66 -9.48 0.69
N CYS A 227 -23.28 -8.67 1.67
CA CYS A 227 -23.99 -7.43 1.98
C CYS A 227 -23.99 -6.44 0.80
N ILE A 228 -22.89 -6.34 0.05
CA ILE A 228 -22.76 -5.42 -1.10
C ILE A 228 -23.29 -6.01 -2.41
N ASN A 229 -23.83 -7.23 -2.41
CA ASN A 229 -24.24 -7.95 -3.63
C ASN A 229 -23.11 -8.07 -4.66
N SER A 230 -21.93 -8.51 -4.20
CA SER A 230 -20.70 -8.52 -4.99
C SER A 230 -20.82 -9.25 -6.33
N VAL A 231 -21.58 -10.35 -6.39
CA VAL A 231 -21.82 -11.15 -7.61
C VAL A 231 -22.36 -10.36 -8.80
N GLN A 232 -23.07 -9.25 -8.55
CA GLN A 232 -23.65 -8.39 -9.61
C GLN A 232 -23.05 -6.98 -9.65
N LYS A 233 -22.27 -6.57 -8.65
CA LYS A 233 -21.79 -5.19 -8.53
C LYS A 233 -20.28 -5.04 -8.48
N LEU A 234 -19.55 -6.03 -7.96
CA LEU A 234 -18.13 -5.90 -7.68
C LEU A 234 -17.31 -6.24 -8.93
N LYS A 235 -16.64 -5.25 -9.50
CA LYS A 235 -15.72 -5.43 -10.64
C LYS A 235 -14.30 -5.74 -10.18
N ARG A 236 -13.86 -5.21 -9.04
CA ARG A 236 -12.47 -5.28 -8.59
C ARG A 236 -12.39 -5.57 -7.09
N LEU A 237 -11.71 -6.65 -6.75
CA LEU A 237 -11.45 -7.02 -5.36
C LEU A 237 -9.96 -7.19 -5.11
N TYR A 238 -9.43 -6.50 -4.10
CA TYR A 238 -8.05 -6.65 -3.65
C TYR A 238 -8.04 -7.07 -2.18
N LEU A 239 -7.61 -8.31 -1.90
CA LEU A 239 -7.51 -8.87 -0.55
C LEU A 239 -6.13 -8.66 0.08
N THR A 240 -5.45 -7.57 -0.28
CA THR A 240 -4.15 -7.23 0.28
C THR A 240 -4.23 -7.25 1.81
N TYR A 241 -3.31 -7.98 2.46
CA TYR A 241 -3.21 -8.13 3.92
C TYR A 241 -4.25 -9.02 4.63
N CYS A 242 -5.20 -9.63 3.92
CA CYS A 242 -6.16 -10.54 4.55
C CYS A 242 -5.55 -11.94 4.75
N GLU A 243 -4.57 -12.07 5.64
CA GLU A 243 -3.74 -13.29 5.78
C GLU A 243 -4.53 -14.50 6.34
N ASN A 244 -5.56 -14.26 7.15
CA ASN A 244 -6.29 -15.28 7.91
C ASN A 244 -7.53 -15.89 7.20
N ILE A 245 -7.58 -15.83 5.87
CA ILE A 245 -8.68 -16.38 5.07
C ILE A 245 -8.25 -17.68 4.36
N SER A 246 -9.12 -18.70 4.36
CA SER A 246 -8.87 -19.94 3.60
C SER A 246 -9.27 -19.82 2.14
N GLY A 247 -10.13 -18.84 1.82
CA GLY A 247 -10.67 -18.62 0.49
C GLY A 247 -12.16 -18.91 0.40
N ARG A 248 -12.74 -19.59 1.39
CA ARG A 248 -14.20 -19.78 1.51
C ARG A 248 -14.95 -18.47 1.61
N GLY A 249 -14.27 -17.42 2.10
CA GLY A 249 -14.77 -16.06 2.13
C GLY A 249 -15.20 -15.51 0.77
N LEU A 250 -14.69 -16.08 -0.33
CA LEU A 250 -14.95 -15.64 -1.69
C LEU A 250 -16.17 -16.28 -2.33
N GLU A 251 -16.84 -17.20 -1.63
CA GLU A 251 -18.02 -17.90 -2.14
C GLU A 251 -19.12 -16.96 -2.70
N PRO A 252 -19.38 -15.76 -2.15
CA PRO A 252 -20.33 -14.81 -2.74
C PRO A 252 -19.99 -14.33 -4.15
N LEU A 253 -18.76 -14.53 -4.64
CA LEU A 253 -18.37 -14.20 -6.02
C LEU A 253 -18.69 -15.32 -7.01
N ARG A 254 -19.13 -16.49 -6.54
CA ARG A 254 -19.41 -17.66 -7.38
C ARG A 254 -20.36 -17.29 -8.51
N GLY A 255 -19.93 -17.57 -9.74
CA GLY A 255 -20.70 -17.31 -10.96
C GLY A 255 -20.91 -15.83 -11.29
N SER A 256 -20.11 -14.92 -10.71
CA SER A 256 -20.08 -13.51 -11.09
C SER A 256 -19.80 -13.35 -12.58
N THR A 257 -20.53 -12.46 -13.25
CA THR A 257 -20.28 -12.07 -14.65
C THR A 257 -19.64 -10.70 -14.75
N VAL A 258 -19.63 -9.91 -13.66
CA VAL A 258 -19.14 -8.52 -13.65
C VAL A 258 -17.72 -8.38 -13.10
N LEU A 259 -17.21 -9.39 -12.39
CA LEU A 259 -15.89 -9.34 -11.79
C LEU A 259 -14.83 -9.27 -12.90
N GLU A 260 -14.06 -8.18 -12.94
CA GLU A 260 -12.98 -7.95 -13.90
C GLU A 260 -11.60 -8.28 -13.32
N ARG A 261 -11.40 -8.02 -12.03
CA ARG A 261 -10.14 -8.22 -11.33
C ARG A 261 -10.33 -8.85 -9.96
N LEU A 262 -9.51 -9.85 -9.68
CA LEU A 262 -9.34 -10.40 -8.35
C LEU A 262 -7.85 -10.48 -8.02
N ASP A 263 -7.44 -9.73 -7.00
CA ASP A 263 -6.11 -9.83 -6.42
C ASP A 263 -6.18 -10.53 -5.05
N ILE A 264 -5.63 -11.74 -5.01
CA ILE A 264 -5.48 -12.56 -3.81
C ILE A 264 -4.00 -12.78 -3.47
N SER A 265 -3.10 -11.91 -3.93
CA SER A 265 -1.73 -11.86 -3.42
C SER A 265 -1.73 -11.28 -2.00
N LEU A 266 -2.03 -12.14 -1.03
CA LEU A 266 -2.18 -11.75 0.39
C LEU A 266 -0.89 -11.20 1.02
N ALA A 267 0.27 -11.55 0.46
CA ALA A 267 1.56 -11.24 1.07
C ALA A 267 2.16 -9.93 0.56
N ARG A 268 2.46 -9.02 1.49
CA ARG A 268 3.56 -8.08 1.31
C ARG A 268 4.86 -8.86 1.49
N LYS A 269 5.88 -8.57 0.67
CA LYS A 269 7.26 -8.94 1.06
C LYS A 269 7.53 -8.26 2.40
N HIS A 270 7.65 -9.03 3.47
CA HIS A 270 8.10 -8.47 4.73
C HIS A 270 9.48 -7.84 4.52
N TYR A 271 9.84 -6.90 5.40
CA TYR A 271 11.14 -6.23 5.32
C TYR A 271 12.32 -7.22 5.40
N ASP A 272 12.13 -8.45 5.85
CA ASP A 272 13.16 -9.49 5.88
C ASP A 272 13.24 -10.32 4.59
N GLY A 273 12.43 -10.01 3.58
CA GLY A 273 12.34 -10.74 2.32
C GLY A 273 11.53 -12.04 2.41
N ARG A 274 10.91 -12.34 3.56
CA ARG A 274 10.01 -13.49 3.69
C ARG A 274 8.61 -13.08 3.23
N TYR A 275 7.91 -13.99 2.58
CA TYR A 275 6.49 -13.85 2.33
C TYR A 275 5.75 -14.38 3.55
N GLY A 276 4.72 -13.66 4.01
CA GLY A 276 3.83 -14.13 5.06
C GLY A 276 3.20 -15.48 4.68
N GLU A 277 2.78 -16.24 5.70
CA GLU A 277 2.07 -17.49 5.46
C GLU A 277 0.74 -17.20 4.75
N CYS A 278 0.53 -17.82 3.59
CA CYS A 278 -0.72 -17.73 2.87
C CYS A 278 -1.61 -18.91 3.28
N HIS A 279 -2.73 -18.62 3.95
CA HIS A 279 -3.70 -19.64 4.36
C HIS A 279 -4.73 -20.00 3.27
N LEU A 280 -4.69 -19.34 2.11
CA LEU A 280 -5.55 -19.67 0.98
C LEU A 280 -5.31 -21.09 0.46
N LEU A 281 -6.40 -21.85 0.38
CA LEU A 281 -6.42 -23.20 -0.15
C LEU A 281 -6.92 -23.20 -1.59
N GLU A 282 -6.17 -23.83 -2.49
CA GLU A 282 -6.59 -24.00 -3.89
C GLU A 282 -7.97 -24.66 -3.99
N THR A 283 -8.25 -25.64 -3.12
CA THR A 283 -9.51 -26.39 -3.08
C THR A 283 -10.72 -25.53 -2.74
N ASP A 284 -10.54 -24.40 -2.08
CA ASP A 284 -11.62 -23.48 -1.71
C ASP A 284 -11.82 -22.41 -2.80
N VAL A 285 -10.73 -21.87 -3.34
CA VAL A 285 -10.78 -20.73 -4.28
C VAL A 285 -11.02 -21.16 -5.72
N ILE A 286 -10.31 -22.19 -6.20
CA ILE A 286 -10.36 -22.60 -7.62
C ILE A 286 -11.78 -22.94 -8.07
N PRO A 287 -12.60 -23.70 -7.31
CA PRO A 287 -13.98 -23.95 -7.72
C PRO A 287 -14.84 -22.69 -7.88
N ILE A 288 -14.53 -21.60 -7.16
CA ILE A 288 -15.22 -20.32 -7.29
C ILE A 288 -14.81 -19.66 -8.60
N LEU A 289 -13.50 -19.61 -8.88
CA LEU A 289 -12.97 -19.06 -10.12
C LEU A 289 -13.46 -19.84 -11.36
N ASP A 290 -13.48 -21.17 -11.28
CA ASP A 290 -14.03 -22.02 -12.33
C ASP A 290 -15.46 -21.65 -12.66
N SER A 291 -16.29 -21.43 -11.63
CA SER A 291 -17.70 -21.06 -11.84
C SER A 291 -17.90 -19.70 -12.51
N ILE A 292 -16.91 -18.79 -12.37
CA ILE A 292 -16.91 -17.48 -13.04
C ILE A 292 -16.55 -17.70 -14.51
N LEU A 293 -15.51 -18.48 -14.80
CA LEU A 293 -15.10 -18.80 -16.17
C LEU A 293 -16.13 -19.63 -16.95
N ASP A 294 -16.92 -20.45 -16.27
CA ASP A 294 -18.00 -21.24 -16.88
C ASP A 294 -19.18 -20.37 -17.36
N ARG A 295 -19.18 -19.05 -17.07
CA ARG A 295 -20.16 -18.11 -17.61
C ARG A 295 -19.71 -17.60 -18.97
N GLU A 296 -20.56 -17.77 -19.98
CA GLU A 296 -20.28 -17.34 -21.37
C GLU A 296 -19.85 -15.86 -21.50
N ASN A 297 -20.35 -14.99 -20.62
CA ASN A 297 -20.09 -13.54 -20.64
C ASN A 297 -19.40 -13.06 -19.37
N HIS A 298 -18.41 -13.80 -18.87
CA HIS A 298 -17.63 -13.31 -17.72
C HIS A 298 -16.76 -12.10 -18.13
N SER A 299 -16.61 -11.15 -17.21
CA SER A 299 -15.80 -9.94 -17.42
C SER A 299 -14.36 -10.08 -16.90
N LEU A 300 -14.01 -11.25 -16.36
CA LEU A 300 -12.72 -11.49 -15.70
C LEU A 300 -11.55 -11.31 -16.68
N LYS A 301 -10.67 -10.35 -16.37
CA LYS A 301 -9.51 -9.94 -17.18
C LYS A 301 -8.19 -10.14 -16.43
N HIS A 302 -8.21 -10.07 -15.10
CA HIS A 302 -6.99 -10.16 -14.30
C HIS A 302 -7.14 -10.95 -13.00
N LEU A 303 -6.22 -11.88 -12.76
CA LEU A 303 -6.07 -12.68 -11.55
C LEU A 303 -4.63 -12.55 -11.04
N GLN A 304 -4.49 -12.14 -9.78
CA GLN A 304 -3.19 -12.13 -9.10
C GLN A 304 -3.20 -13.19 -7.99
N PHE A 305 -2.35 -14.21 -8.14
CA PHE A 305 -2.26 -15.34 -7.22
C PHE A 305 -1.18 -15.18 -6.14
N PRO A 306 -1.33 -15.86 -4.99
CA PRO A 306 -0.27 -15.94 -3.98
C PRO A 306 1.04 -16.44 -4.59
N TYR A 307 2.17 -15.88 -4.11
CA TYR A 307 3.51 -16.31 -4.53
C TYR A 307 3.74 -17.82 -4.31
N ARG A 308 3.19 -18.35 -3.21
CA ARG A 308 3.30 -19.76 -2.84
C ARG A 308 2.71 -20.70 -3.90
N TRP A 309 1.50 -20.42 -4.39
CA TRP A 309 0.86 -21.23 -5.45
C TRP A 309 1.68 -21.24 -6.74
N ARG A 310 2.34 -20.12 -7.04
CA ARG A 310 3.20 -19.97 -8.24
C ARG A 310 4.54 -20.67 -8.12
N THR A 311 5.06 -20.89 -6.91
CA THR A 311 6.42 -21.40 -6.69
C THR A 311 6.48 -22.81 -6.12
N GLU A 312 5.51 -23.25 -5.33
CA GLU A 312 5.47 -24.65 -4.87
C GLU A 312 5.23 -25.62 -6.02
N THR A 313 4.45 -25.21 -7.02
CA THR A 313 4.24 -25.95 -8.27
C THR A 313 5.53 -26.08 -9.10
N PHE A 314 6.46 -25.14 -8.96
CA PHE A 314 7.72 -25.16 -9.71
C PHE A 314 8.67 -26.27 -9.23
N TRP A 315 8.87 -26.42 -7.92
CA TRP A 315 9.85 -27.37 -7.38
C TRP A 315 9.43 -28.83 -7.54
N ASN A 316 8.16 -29.07 -7.84
CA ASN A 316 7.56 -30.39 -7.81
C ASN A 316 7.04 -30.73 -9.22
N ARG A 317 7.91 -31.22 -10.11
CA ARG A 317 7.58 -31.52 -11.52
C ARG A 317 6.39 -32.49 -11.68
N GLU A 318 6.13 -33.35 -10.69
CA GLU A 318 4.93 -34.22 -10.68
C GLU A 318 3.61 -33.48 -10.38
N VAL A 319 3.69 -32.27 -9.78
CA VAL A 319 2.53 -31.47 -9.34
C VAL A 319 1.97 -30.57 -10.44
N GLN A 320 2.51 -30.62 -11.67
CA GLN A 320 1.88 -29.96 -12.83
C GLN A 320 0.47 -30.47 -13.14
N THR A 321 -0.01 -31.53 -12.47
CA THR A 321 -1.38 -32.04 -12.58
C THR A 321 -2.35 -31.54 -11.49
N GLY A 322 -1.89 -30.63 -10.61
CA GLY A 322 -2.67 -30.06 -9.50
C GLY A 322 -3.85 -29.18 -9.94
N TYR A 323 -4.73 -28.84 -8.99
CA TYR A 323 -5.93 -28.01 -9.22
C TYR A 323 -5.58 -26.66 -9.85
N PHE A 324 -4.56 -25.97 -9.31
CA PHE A 324 -4.12 -24.68 -9.85
C PHE A 324 -3.62 -24.77 -11.30
N ALA A 325 -2.84 -25.79 -11.64
CA ALA A 325 -2.33 -25.96 -13.01
C ALA A 325 -3.45 -26.19 -14.03
N ARG A 326 -4.44 -27.03 -13.70
CA ARG A 326 -5.62 -27.27 -14.55
C ARG A 326 -6.45 -26.00 -14.71
N PHE A 327 -6.63 -25.25 -13.62
CA PHE A 327 -7.31 -23.96 -13.68
C PHE A 327 -6.59 -22.98 -14.59
N MET A 328 -5.27 -22.85 -14.48
CA MET A 328 -4.49 -21.96 -15.34
C MET A 328 -4.60 -22.34 -16.81
N GLN A 329 -4.59 -23.64 -17.12
CA GLN A 329 -4.83 -24.12 -18.49
C GLN A 329 -6.20 -23.64 -19.00
N LYS A 330 -7.27 -23.90 -18.24
CA LYS A 330 -8.63 -23.49 -18.60
C LYS A 330 -8.75 -21.96 -18.76
N TYR A 331 -8.22 -21.19 -17.81
CA TYR A 331 -8.21 -19.73 -17.88
C TYR A 331 -7.55 -19.22 -19.17
N ASN A 332 -6.40 -19.78 -19.55
CA ASN A 332 -5.70 -19.43 -20.78
C ASN A 332 -6.49 -19.82 -22.04
N GLU A 333 -7.19 -20.96 -22.02
CA GLU A 333 -8.08 -21.37 -23.11
C GLU A 333 -9.26 -20.40 -23.27
N THR A 334 -9.81 -19.90 -22.17
CA THR A 334 -10.88 -18.90 -22.21
C THR A 334 -10.39 -17.55 -22.71
N GLU A 335 -9.23 -17.07 -22.25
CA GLU A 335 -8.60 -15.85 -22.79
C GLU A 335 -8.32 -15.97 -24.30
N TYR A 336 -7.97 -17.17 -24.78
CA TYR A 336 -7.81 -17.41 -26.21
C TYR A 336 -9.11 -17.17 -26.99
N GLN A 337 -10.22 -17.71 -26.48
CA GLN A 337 -11.53 -17.56 -27.14
C GLN A 337 -11.97 -16.08 -27.21
N GLN A 338 -11.57 -15.27 -26.24
CA GLN A 338 -11.87 -13.83 -26.20
C GLN A 338 -11.10 -12.98 -27.21
N SER A 339 -10.12 -13.54 -27.95
CA SER A 339 -9.36 -12.83 -28.99
C SER A 339 -8.73 -11.51 -28.52
N ILE A 340 -8.07 -11.55 -27.35
CA ILE A 340 -7.43 -10.40 -26.73
C ILE A 340 -6.43 -9.72 -27.68
N ARG A 341 -6.63 -8.40 -27.92
CA ARG A 341 -5.77 -7.60 -28.81
C ARG A 341 -4.88 -6.65 -28.03
N CYS A 342 -3.64 -6.54 -28.50
CA CYS A 342 -2.70 -5.56 -28.00
C CYS A 342 -3.19 -4.15 -28.31
N GLN A 343 -3.26 -3.28 -27.31
CA GLN A 343 -3.69 -1.89 -27.47
C GLN A 343 -2.78 -1.07 -28.40
N LYS A 344 -1.56 -1.54 -28.68
CA LYS A 344 -0.56 -0.81 -29.47
C LYS A 344 -0.40 -1.30 -30.89
N CYS A 345 -0.09 -2.58 -31.08
CA CYS A 345 0.06 -3.13 -32.44
C CYS A 345 -1.25 -3.73 -33.00
N ASN A 346 -2.32 -3.78 -32.20
CA ASN A 346 -3.60 -4.42 -32.56
C ASN A 346 -3.49 -5.92 -32.94
N ALA A 347 -2.31 -6.51 -32.81
CA ALA A 347 -2.09 -7.94 -32.97
C ALA A 347 -2.82 -8.69 -31.86
N ASN A 348 -3.25 -9.91 -32.15
CA ASN A 348 -3.70 -10.81 -31.12
C ASN A 348 -2.50 -11.10 -30.20
N CYS A 349 -2.64 -10.83 -28.90
CA CYS A 349 -1.54 -11.04 -27.96
C CYS A 349 -0.98 -12.48 -28.03
N ARG A 350 -1.80 -13.44 -28.50
CA ARG A 350 -1.53 -14.89 -28.60
C ARG A 350 -0.41 -15.35 -29.48
N GLU A 351 -0.12 -14.69 -30.59
CA GLU A 351 1.03 -15.11 -31.43
C GLU A 351 2.37 -14.99 -30.67
N HIS A 352 2.36 -14.26 -29.54
CA HIS A 352 3.46 -14.15 -28.60
C HIS A 352 3.16 -14.78 -27.22
N LEU A 353 1.98 -15.37 -26.99
CA LEU A 353 1.59 -16.05 -25.74
C LEU A 353 2.16 -17.48 -25.71
N SER A 354 3.45 -17.62 -25.42
CA SER A 354 3.89 -18.83 -24.69
C SER A 354 3.70 -18.54 -23.21
N ILE A 355 2.46 -18.66 -22.71
CA ILE A 355 2.11 -18.35 -21.29
C ILE A 355 2.68 -19.36 -20.30
N CYS A 356 3.26 -20.46 -20.78
CA CYS A 356 4.30 -21.17 -20.06
C CYS A 356 5.33 -21.46 -21.14
N ARG A 357 6.38 -20.65 -21.26
CA ARG A 357 7.63 -21.30 -21.65
C ARG A 357 7.83 -22.35 -20.57
N GLU A 358 7.68 -23.63 -20.92
CA GLU A 358 7.93 -24.76 -20.02
C GLU A 358 9.32 -24.65 -19.36
N ASP A 359 10.17 -23.83 -19.98
CA ASP A 359 11.54 -23.46 -19.70
C ASP A 359 11.72 -22.20 -18.81
N GLU A 360 10.71 -21.35 -18.57
CA GLU A 360 10.82 -20.15 -17.71
C GLU A 360 9.83 -20.17 -16.52
N THR A 361 10.12 -21.07 -15.59
CA THR A 361 9.27 -21.41 -14.45
C THR A 361 9.00 -20.29 -13.43
N LYS A 362 9.77 -19.20 -13.46
CA LYS A 362 9.67 -18.09 -12.50
C LYS A 362 8.37 -17.30 -12.61
N TYR A 363 7.71 -17.34 -13.76
CA TYR A 363 6.53 -16.53 -14.06
C TYR A 363 5.23 -17.35 -14.15
N PHE A 364 5.27 -18.62 -13.74
CA PHE A 364 4.09 -19.47 -13.72
C PHE A 364 2.97 -18.82 -12.89
N GLY A 365 1.75 -18.78 -13.44
CA GLY A 365 0.60 -18.15 -12.80
C GLY A 365 0.61 -16.61 -12.77
N THR A 366 1.51 -15.94 -13.50
CA THR A 366 1.48 -14.48 -13.68
C THR A 366 0.88 -14.10 -15.04
N GLN A 367 0.23 -12.94 -15.12
CA GLN A 367 -0.38 -12.46 -16.37
C GLN A 367 0.52 -11.44 -17.08
N GLY A 368 1.42 -11.97 -17.91
CA GLY A 368 2.47 -11.19 -18.59
C GLY A 368 2.05 -10.24 -19.70
N ASN A 369 0.75 -10.13 -20.00
CA ASN A 369 0.25 -9.32 -21.12
C ASN A 369 -0.88 -8.37 -20.74
N THR A 370 -1.23 -8.28 -19.46
CA THR A 370 -2.31 -7.42 -18.97
C THR A 370 -1.74 -6.42 -17.98
N CYS A 371 -1.98 -5.13 -18.20
CA CYS A 371 -1.61 -4.11 -17.23
C CYS A 371 -2.45 -4.27 -15.96
N TYR A 372 -1.76 -4.40 -14.83
CA TYR A 372 -2.34 -4.53 -13.50
C TYR A 372 -3.19 -3.33 -13.10
N ASP A 373 -3.07 -2.15 -13.71
CA ASP A 373 -3.87 -0.97 -13.33
C ASP A 373 -5.06 -0.76 -14.28
N CYS A 374 -4.79 -0.54 -15.57
CA CYS A 374 -5.83 -0.23 -16.56
C CYS A 374 -6.50 -1.46 -17.20
N LEU A 375 -6.06 -2.69 -16.90
CA LEU A 375 -6.52 -3.93 -17.55
C LEU A 375 -6.30 -3.95 -19.07
N SER A 376 -5.55 -3.00 -19.63
CA SER A 376 -5.26 -3.01 -21.06
C SER A 376 -4.21 -4.06 -21.39
N HIS A 377 -4.35 -4.68 -22.55
CA HIS A 377 -3.47 -5.75 -22.98
C HIS A 377 -2.38 -5.25 -23.93
N TYR A 378 -1.17 -5.80 -23.78
CA TYR A 378 -0.01 -5.46 -24.59
C TYR A 378 0.75 -6.74 -24.93
N CYS A 379 1.25 -6.87 -26.16
CA CYS A 379 2.18 -7.94 -26.47
C CYS A 379 3.48 -7.74 -25.68
N TYR A 380 4.06 -8.84 -25.19
CA TYR A 380 5.33 -8.83 -24.44
C TYR A 380 6.45 -8.06 -25.15
N ASN A 381 6.61 -8.25 -26.46
CA ASN A 381 7.65 -7.59 -27.27
C ASN A 381 7.23 -6.22 -27.82
N CYS A 382 6.07 -5.69 -27.41
CA CYS A 382 5.63 -4.39 -27.90
C CYS A 382 6.43 -3.29 -27.19
N CYS A 383 7.24 -2.58 -27.95
CA CYS A 383 7.98 -1.41 -27.50
C CYS A 383 7.59 -0.15 -28.27
N ASP A 384 7.92 1.01 -27.72
CA ASP A 384 7.82 2.28 -28.44
C ASP A 384 9.02 2.52 -29.36
N GLU A 385 9.06 3.72 -29.95
CA GLU A 385 10.11 4.17 -30.87
C GLU A 385 11.49 4.23 -30.21
N GLU A 386 11.56 4.34 -28.88
CA GLU A 386 12.80 4.36 -28.09
C GLU A 386 13.25 2.96 -27.70
N GLY A 387 12.51 1.92 -28.10
CA GLY A 387 12.76 0.54 -27.71
C GLY A 387 12.31 0.21 -26.28
N GLN A 388 11.55 1.09 -25.61
CA GLN A 388 11.02 0.83 -24.29
C GLN A 388 9.74 -0.01 -24.36
N PHE A 389 9.71 -1.14 -23.65
CA PHE A 389 8.53 -2.01 -23.59
C PHE A 389 7.32 -1.27 -23.00
N TYR A 390 6.16 -1.44 -23.63
CA TYR A 390 4.91 -0.84 -23.14
C TYR A 390 4.46 -1.43 -21.82
N LEU A 391 4.80 -2.69 -21.55
CA LEU A 391 4.44 -3.42 -20.34
C LEU A 391 5.70 -3.91 -19.66
N THR A 392 5.81 -3.70 -18.35
CA THR A 392 6.99 -4.11 -17.58
C THR A 392 6.57 -4.80 -16.30
N PHE A 393 7.29 -5.87 -15.96
CA PHE A 393 7.18 -6.56 -14.69
C PHE A 393 7.90 -5.80 -13.56
N CYS A 394 7.18 -5.55 -12.47
CA CYS A 394 7.76 -5.07 -11.22
C CYS A 394 8.18 -6.26 -10.35
N VAL A 395 9.47 -6.40 -10.02
CA VAL A 395 9.95 -7.48 -9.13
C VAL A 395 9.46 -7.33 -7.70
N SER A 396 9.22 -6.09 -7.27
CA SER A 396 8.85 -5.80 -5.88
C SER A 396 7.45 -6.31 -5.56
N CYS A 397 6.45 -5.93 -6.38
CA CYS A 397 5.07 -6.34 -6.18
C CYS A 397 4.63 -7.51 -7.09
N GLU A 398 5.49 -7.93 -8.02
CA GLU A 398 5.25 -9.03 -8.96
C GLU A 398 4.01 -8.83 -9.85
N LYS A 399 3.87 -7.62 -10.37
CA LYS A 399 2.75 -7.21 -11.25
C LYS A 399 3.31 -6.58 -12.53
N PHE A 400 2.63 -6.82 -13.64
CA PHE A 400 2.90 -6.16 -14.91
C PHE A 400 2.17 -4.83 -14.97
N ARG A 401 2.85 -3.73 -15.29
CA ARG A 401 2.23 -2.41 -15.44
C ARG A 401 2.65 -1.79 -16.75
N CYS A 402 1.73 -1.07 -17.37
CA CYS A 402 2.05 -0.35 -18.59
C CYS A 402 2.69 1.00 -18.27
N LYS A 403 3.52 1.48 -19.19
CA LYS A 403 4.24 2.76 -19.03
C LYS A 403 3.32 3.98 -18.82
N TYR A 404 2.04 3.86 -19.20
CA TYR A 404 1.03 4.91 -19.03
C TYR A 404 0.39 4.92 -17.65
N CYS A 405 0.23 3.76 -17.04
CA CYS A 405 -0.28 3.67 -15.67
C CYS A 405 0.81 3.99 -14.67
N MET A 406 2.07 3.71 -15.02
CA MET A 406 3.17 3.95 -14.11
C MET A 406 4.50 4.07 -14.84
N THR A 407 5.28 5.10 -14.50
CA THR A 407 6.66 5.22 -14.92
C THR A 407 7.54 4.32 -14.07
N MET A 408 7.92 3.19 -14.63
CA MET A 408 8.82 2.24 -14.00
C MET A 408 10.27 2.74 -14.13
N LYS A 409 11.01 2.81 -13.03
CA LYS A 409 12.45 3.17 -13.03
C LYS A 409 13.31 1.93 -12.83
N PRO A 410 14.47 1.82 -13.51
CA PRO A 410 15.42 0.75 -13.26
C PRO A 410 15.98 0.85 -11.84
N CYS A 411 15.94 -0.25 -11.09
CA CYS A 411 16.48 -0.29 -9.72
C CYS A 411 17.62 -1.31 -9.63
N ARG A 412 18.81 -0.89 -9.17
CA ARG A 412 19.96 -1.79 -9.07
C ARG A 412 19.76 -2.93 -8.08
N SER A 413 19.09 -2.68 -6.96
CA SER A 413 18.81 -3.72 -5.97
C SER A 413 17.81 -4.74 -6.51
N CYS A 414 16.74 -4.31 -7.20
CA CYS A 414 15.84 -5.24 -7.90
C CYS A 414 16.59 -6.09 -8.92
N ARG A 415 17.55 -5.49 -9.65
CA ARG A 415 18.42 -6.23 -10.56
C ARG A 415 19.22 -7.30 -9.82
N GLN A 416 19.93 -6.95 -8.74
CA GLN A 416 20.74 -7.93 -7.99
C GLN A 416 19.91 -9.02 -7.29
N SER A 417 18.74 -8.68 -6.75
CA SER A 417 17.85 -9.67 -6.12
C SER A 417 17.36 -10.73 -7.11
N ALA A 418 17.14 -10.35 -8.36
CA ALA A 418 16.73 -11.29 -9.39
C ALA A 418 17.85 -12.25 -9.81
N PHE A 419 19.12 -11.84 -9.66
CA PHE A 419 20.30 -12.66 -9.94
C PHE A 419 20.73 -13.54 -8.76
N THR A 420 20.46 -13.13 -7.52
CA THR A 420 20.93 -13.85 -6.32
C THR A 420 20.01 -14.99 -5.87
N GLN A 421 18.78 -15.07 -6.38
CA GLN A 421 17.96 -16.28 -6.29
C GLN A 421 18.47 -17.32 -7.30
N GLU A 422 19.53 -18.04 -6.92
CA GLU A 422 19.97 -19.37 -7.42
C GLU A 422 19.86 -19.64 -8.93
N LEU A 423 20.11 -18.66 -9.79
CA LEU A 423 20.31 -18.94 -11.20
C LEU A 423 21.66 -19.64 -11.36
N GLN A 424 21.65 -20.80 -12.03
CA GLN A 424 22.86 -21.56 -12.32
C GLN A 424 23.90 -20.65 -13.03
N PRO A 425 25.20 -20.76 -12.68
CA PRO A 425 26.25 -20.04 -13.36
C PRO A 425 26.27 -20.46 -14.84
N GLY A 426 25.77 -19.59 -15.73
CA GLY A 426 25.64 -19.86 -17.17
C GLY A 426 24.58 -19.01 -17.89
N TYR A 427 23.63 -18.40 -17.17
CA TYR A 427 22.56 -17.57 -17.73
C TYR A 427 22.89 -16.05 -17.76
N THR A 428 24.12 -15.68 -18.11
CA THR A 428 24.66 -14.33 -17.80
C THR A 428 24.41 -13.21 -18.82
N GLU A 429 23.77 -13.41 -19.97
CA GLU A 429 23.82 -12.37 -21.03
C GLU A 429 22.52 -12.05 -21.80
N ARG A 430 21.35 -12.62 -21.47
CA ARG A 430 20.10 -12.10 -22.06
C ARG A 430 19.68 -10.80 -21.36
N ASN A 431 20.00 -9.69 -22.02
CA ASN A 431 19.99 -8.31 -21.52
C ASN A 431 18.62 -7.63 -21.34
N ASP A 432 17.47 -8.27 -21.60
CA ASP A 432 16.25 -7.48 -21.87
C ASP A 432 15.18 -7.42 -20.76
N ILE A 433 15.35 -8.12 -19.64
CA ILE A 433 14.43 -7.95 -18.51
C ILE A 433 15.02 -6.91 -17.55
N SER A 434 14.79 -5.65 -17.87
CA SER A 434 15.08 -4.55 -16.94
C SER A 434 14.21 -4.73 -15.69
N PHE A 435 14.85 -5.10 -14.57
CA PHE A 435 14.16 -5.24 -13.30
C PHE A 435 13.81 -3.84 -12.78
N MET A 436 12.55 -3.46 -12.96
CA MET A 436 12.03 -2.15 -12.59
C MET A 436 11.21 -2.23 -11.29
N CYS A 437 11.08 -1.11 -10.58
CA CYS A 437 10.23 -0.99 -9.40
C CYS A 437 9.18 0.11 -9.58
N ILE A 438 8.00 -0.15 -9.00
CA ILE A 438 6.89 0.79 -8.83
C ILE A 438 7.26 1.86 -7.80
N ASP A 439 6.82 3.09 -8.05
CA ASP A 439 6.89 4.25 -7.15
C ASP A 439 8.25 4.47 -6.51
N CYS A 440 9.15 4.96 -7.37
CA CYS A 440 10.35 5.64 -6.93
C CYS A 440 10.09 7.13 -6.65
N GLU A 441 8.98 7.48 -5.99
CA GLU A 441 8.78 8.86 -5.49
C GLU A 441 9.89 9.24 -4.50
N GLY A 442 10.40 8.26 -3.74
CA GLY A 442 11.69 8.33 -3.07
C GLY A 442 12.72 7.39 -3.70
N SER A 443 13.19 7.68 -4.92
CA SER A 443 14.44 7.05 -5.37
C SER A 443 15.60 7.58 -4.55
N ARG A 444 16.37 6.69 -3.94
CA ARG A 444 17.66 7.04 -3.34
C ARG A 444 18.76 6.78 -4.35
N TYR A 445 19.48 7.84 -4.69
CA TYR A 445 20.63 7.77 -5.58
C TYR A 445 21.91 7.46 -4.79
N CYS A 446 22.68 6.47 -5.25
CA CYS A 446 24.02 6.23 -4.74
C CYS A 446 25.04 7.06 -5.51
N ARG A 447 25.56 8.13 -4.89
CA ARG A 447 26.53 9.05 -5.52
C ARG A 447 27.81 8.38 -6.01
N GLU A 448 28.23 7.30 -5.37
CA GLU A 448 29.48 6.61 -5.69
C GLU A 448 29.38 5.67 -6.92
N CYS A 449 28.20 5.12 -7.23
CA CYS A 449 28.03 4.23 -8.38
C CYS A 449 27.03 4.72 -9.43
N GLY A 450 26.39 5.86 -9.21
CA GLY A 450 25.46 6.44 -10.16
C GLY A 450 24.13 5.70 -10.32
N HIS A 451 23.82 4.76 -9.43
CA HIS A 451 22.61 3.95 -9.55
C HIS A 451 21.50 4.39 -8.60
N ASP A 452 20.27 4.23 -9.07
CA ASP A 452 19.05 4.47 -8.32
C ASP A 452 18.54 3.22 -7.59
N PHE A 453 17.97 3.47 -6.42
CA PHE A 453 17.38 2.47 -5.56
C PHE A 453 15.99 2.92 -5.15
N CYS A 454 15.00 2.05 -5.30
CA CYS A 454 13.65 2.33 -4.86
C CYS A 454 13.59 2.39 -3.31
N ASP A 455 12.63 3.09 -2.72
CA ASP A 455 12.51 3.16 -1.25
C ASP A 455 12.21 1.80 -0.60
N ASN A 456 11.44 0.94 -1.27
CA ASN A 456 11.26 -0.46 -0.85
C ASN A 456 12.54 -1.30 -0.98
N CYS A 457 13.50 -0.85 -1.79
CA CYS A 457 14.80 -1.43 -2.04
C CYS A 457 15.91 -0.71 -1.23
N SER A 458 15.53 0.32 -0.45
CA SER A 458 16.46 1.24 0.21
C SER A 458 17.28 0.61 1.34
N GLN A 459 17.03 -0.66 1.67
CA GLN A 459 17.93 -1.40 2.56
C GLN A 459 19.37 -1.40 2.07
N GLU A 460 19.56 -1.27 0.75
CA GLU A 460 20.86 -1.11 0.14
C GLU A 460 21.38 0.32 0.26
N VAL A 461 20.56 1.37 0.15
CA VAL A 461 21.04 2.75 0.26
C VAL A 461 20.97 3.25 1.69
N ARG A 462 22.15 3.33 2.28
CA ARG A 462 22.34 3.77 3.66
C ARG A 462 22.75 5.23 3.67
N TRP A 463 22.51 5.86 4.81
CA TRP A 463 22.96 7.21 5.12
C TRP A 463 24.10 7.13 6.13
N CYS A 464 25.20 7.84 5.86
CA CYS A 464 26.32 7.98 6.79
C CYS A 464 26.06 9.13 7.76
N ASN A 465 26.04 8.85 9.07
CA ASN A 465 25.79 9.87 10.09
C ASN A 465 26.90 10.92 10.22
N ASP A 466 28.06 10.69 9.62
CA ASP A 466 29.26 11.54 9.79
C ASP A 466 29.51 12.51 8.62
N CYS A 467 29.08 12.17 7.40
CA CYS A 467 29.27 13.02 6.21
C CYS A 467 27.98 13.29 5.43
N ASP A 468 26.86 12.84 5.99
CA ASP A 468 25.52 12.91 5.41
C ASP A 468 25.38 12.32 3.99
N ARG A 469 26.39 11.58 3.51
CA ARG A 469 26.33 10.94 2.19
C ARG A 469 25.39 9.74 2.20
N THR A 470 24.66 9.60 1.11
CA THR A 470 23.87 8.42 0.77
C THR A 470 24.61 7.55 -0.23
N GLY A 471 24.55 6.24 -0.03
CA GLY A 471 25.12 5.30 -0.99
C GLY A 471 24.80 3.85 -0.67
N CYS A 472 24.98 3.00 -1.67
CA CYS A 472 24.64 1.59 -1.55
C CYS A 472 25.60 0.85 -0.60
N ARG A 473 25.17 -0.29 -0.07
CA ARG A 473 25.92 -1.11 0.89
C ARG A 473 27.33 -1.43 0.39
N THR A 474 27.45 -1.76 -0.90
CA THR A 474 28.70 -2.14 -1.54
C THR A 474 29.63 -0.94 -1.69
N CYS A 475 29.13 0.20 -2.18
CA CYS A 475 29.96 1.37 -2.40
C CYS A 475 30.42 2.04 -1.11
N MET A 476 29.57 2.12 -0.09
CA MET A 476 29.90 2.85 1.13
C MET A 476 30.58 2.02 2.22
N ASN A 477 30.67 0.69 2.08
CA ASN A 477 31.23 -0.21 3.10
C ASN A 477 30.76 0.13 4.53
N MET A 478 29.44 0.25 4.69
CA MET A 478 28.84 0.85 5.88
C MET A 478 28.96 -0.02 7.13
N LEU A 479 29.57 0.52 8.17
CA LEU A 479 29.57 -0.07 9.51
C LEU A 479 28.33 0.36 10.29
N ARG A 480 27.73 -0.59 11.03
CA ARG A 480 26.63 -0.34 11.98
C ARG A 480 27.12 -0.62 13.39
N CYS A 481 26.68 0.18 14.35
CA CYS A 481 26.89 -0.16 15.75
C CYS A 481 26.12 -1.45 16.10
N GLU A 482 26.77 -2.41 16.74
CA GLU A 482 26.20 -3.72 17.11
C GLU A 482 25.26 -3.66 18.33
N HIS A 483 25.19 -2.52 19.00
CA HIS A 483 24.23 -2.32 20.08
C HIS A 483 22.80 -2.22 19.53
N VAL A 484 21.87 -3.01 20.06
CA VAL A 484 20.50 -3.24 19.53
C VAL A 484 19.74 -1.92 19.29
N ASP A 485 19.86 -0.97 20.22
CA ASP A 485 19.13 0.31 20.14
C ASP A 485 19.92 1.43 19.44
N CYS A 486 21.08 1.13 18.84
CA CYS A 486 21.93 2.15 18.23
C CYS A 486 21.69 2.27 16.73
N ARG A 487 21.21 3.44 16.31
CA ARG A 487 21.05 3.77 14.88
C ARG A 487 22.31 4.32 14.20
N ALA A 488 23.45 4.41 14.91
CA ALA A 488 24.68 5.00 14.37
C ALA A 488 25.30 4.16 13.24
N ARG A 489 25.66 4.83 12.15
CA ARG A 489 26.28 4.23 10.97
C ARG A 489 27.36 5.14 10.39
N THR A 490 28.48 4.56 9.98
CA THR A 490 29.62 5.29 9.40
C THR A 490 30.08 4.60 8.11
N CYS A 491 30.30 5.37 7.05
CA CYS A 491 30.84 4.86 5.79
C CYS A 491 32.34 4.57 5.90
N GLY A 492 32.85 3.69 5.03
CA GLY A 492 34.27 3.32 4.98
C GLY A 492 35.19 4.54 4.86
N SER A 493 34.84 5.52 4.00
CA SER A 493 35.63 6.74 3.84
C SER A 493 35.69 7.60 5.10
N CYS A 494 34.57 7.76 5.83
CA CYS A 494 34.56 8.48 7.11
C CYS A 494 35.33 7.73 8.20
N ARG A 495 35.22 6.40 8.22
CA ARG A 495 35.97 5.53 9.12
C ARG A 495 37.48 5.70 8.90
N ASP A 496 37.92 5.64 7.65
CA ASP A 496 39.34 5.61 7.30
C ASP A 496 39.98 7.00 7.47
N ASN A 497 39.24 8.07 7.19
CA ASN A 497 39.73 9.44 7.32
C ASN A 497 39.46 10.09 8.69
N ASN A 498 38.85 9.37 9.65
CA ASN A 498 38.38 9.93 10.93
C ASN A 498 37.51 11.20 10.76
N ILE A 499 36.72 11.28 9.69
CA ILE A 499 35.85 12.42 9.40
C ILE A 499 34.51 12.16 10.10
N GLY A 500 34.22 12.91 11.16
CA GLY A 500 32.96 12.84 11.91
C GLY A 500 33.11 13.21 13.38
N GLY A 501 32.00 13.64 14.00
CA GLY A 501 31.96 13.81 15.45
C GLY A 501 32.24 12.47 16.13
N LEU A 502 33.32 12.39 16.93
CA LEU A 502 33.81 11.18 17.61
C LEU A 502 32.72 10.33 18.29
N GLU A 503 31.59 10.93 18.69
CA GLU A 503 30.52 10.28 19.44
C GLU A 503 29.65 9.32 18.60
N ARG A 504 29.42 9.64 17.32
CA ARG A 504 28.56 8.82 16.43
C ARG A 504 29.36 7.90 15.53
N ALA A 505 30.66 8.16 15.33
CA ALA A 505 31.52 7.34 14.51
C ALA A 505 31.59 5.89 14.99
N VAL A 506 31.18 4.95 14.14
CA VAL A 506 31.29 3.50 14.38
C VAL A 506 32.67 3.03 13.93
N LYS A 507 33.41 2.41 14.85
CA LYS A 507 34.71 1.80 14.56
C LYS A 507 34.70 0.31 14.86
N THR A 508 35.45 -0.46 14.09
CA THR A 508 35.70 -1.89 14.33
C THR A 508 36.92 -2.04 15.23
N CYS A 509 36.79 -2.81 16.32
CA CYS A 509 37.96 -3.24 17.08
C CYS A 509 38.65 -4.40 16.37
N ARG A 510 39.94 -4.33 16.09
CA ARG A 510 40.69 -5.44 15.45
C ARG A 510 40.79 -6.66 16.37
N ARG A 511 40.82 -6.46 17.69
CA ARG A 511 40.94 -7.55 18.69
C ARG A 511 39.62 -8.27 18.96
N CYS A 512 38.55 -7.56 19.31
CA CYS A 512 37.25 -8.20 19.62
C CYS A 512 36.28 -8.23 18.44
N ARG A 513 36.65 -7.66 17.28
CA ARG A 513 35.86 -7.56 16.04
C ARG A 513 34.51 -6.82 16.16
N ARG A 514 34.17 -6.29 17.34
CA ARG A 514 32.94 -5.53 17.55
C ARG A 514 32.97 -4.15 16.90
N ASN A 515 31.88 -3.84 16.20
CA ASN A 515 31.58 -2.54 15.62
C ASN A 515 30.72 -1.74 16.60
N LEU A 516 31.31 -0.77 17.28
CA LEU A 516 30.58 0.06 18.25
C LEU A 516 30.84 1.53 17.97
N CYS A 517 29.81 2.37 18.09
CA CYS A 517 30.00 3.81 18.22
C CYS A 517 30.74 4.11 19.52
N PHE A 518 31.31 5.31 19.64
CA PHE A 518 32.09 5.69 20.82
C PHE A 518 31.28 5.56 22.12
N THR A 519 30.03 6.03 22.15
CA THR A 519 29.19 5.99 23.35
C THR A 519 28.96 4.56 23.85
N HIS A 520 28.56 3.65 22.95
CA HIS A 520 28.36 2.25 23.33
C HIS A 520 29.66 1.53 23.63
N ARG A 521 30.77 1.87 22.96
CA ARG A 521 32.10 1.36 23.29
C ARG A 521 32.54 1.78 24.69
N LEU A 522 32.33 3.04 25.05
CA LEU A 522 32.63 3.57 26.39
C LEU A 522 31.77 2.88 27.45
N ASN A 523 30.47 2.73 27.22
CA ASN A 523 29.57 2.05 28.16
C ASN A 523 29.94 0.57 28.32
N ALA A 524 30.24 -0.13 27.23
CA ALA A 524 30.72 -1.51 27.27
C ALA A 524 32.03 -1.64 28.06
N CYS A 525 32.96 -0.69 27.91
CA CYS A 525 34.21 -0.71 28.69
C CYS A 525 34.00 -0.39 30.17
N LYS A 526 33.08 0.54 30.48
CA LYS A 526 32.74 0.91 31.86
C LYS A 526 32.15 -0.23 32.67
N LEU A 527 31.39 -1.12 32.03
CA LEU A 527 30.80 -2.28 32.70
C LEU A 527 31.87 -3.26 33.24
N ASN A 528 33.00 -3.40 32.53
CA ASN A 528 34.11 -4.23 32.97
C ASN A 528 35.42 -3.81 32.27
N TRP A 529 36.19 -2.93 32.93
CA TRP A 529 37.45 -2.41 32.38
C TRP A 529 38.50 -3.52 32.20
N ASP A 530 38.56 -4.48 33.12
CA ASP A 530 39.57 -5.55 33.11
C ASP A 530 39.29 -6.58 32.02
N ALA A 531 38.01 -6.84 31.73
CA ALA A 531 37.61 -7.71 30.62
C ALA A 531 37.61 -6.99 29.25
N SER A 532 37.78 -5.67 29.23
CA SER A 532 37.77 -4.90 27.99
C SER A 532 39.08 -5.05 27.25
N CYS A 533 39.01 -5.39 25.97
CA CYS A 533 40.24 -5.56 25.21
C CYS A 533 40.99 -4.22 25.07
N ARG A 534 42.33 -4.27 25.12
CA ARG A 534 43.22 -3.10 25.12
C ARG A 534 42.91 -2.09 24.02
N GLU A 535 42.55 -2.56 22.83
CA GLU A 535 42.23 -1.69 21.69
C GLU A 535 40.91 -0.91 21.90
N CYS A 536 39.88 -1.52 22.50
CA CYS A 536 38.66 -0.80 22.86
C CYS A 536 38.96 0.37 23.81
N VAL A 537 39.82 0.13 24.80
CA VAL A 537 40.24 1.14 25.78
C VAL A 537 41.03 2.26 25.12
N VAL A 538 41.97 1.93 24.23
CA VAL A 538 42.74 2.93 23.45
C VAL A 538 41.82 3.78 22.58
N MET A 539 40.80 3.19 21.95
CA MET A 539 39.85 3.92 21.10
C MET A 539 39.01 4.96 21.87
N ILE A 540 38.82 4.80 23.19
CA ILE A 540 38.06 5.74 24.03
C ILE A 540 38.93 6.71 24.85
N ALA A 541 40.23 6.42 25.00
CA ALA A 541 41.18 7.21 25.78
C ALA A 541 41.28 8.70 25.41
N PRO A 542 41.25 9.12 24.12
CA PRO A 542 41.37 10.54 23.74
C PRO A 542 40.29 11.47 24.30
N LYS A 543 39.14 10.92 24.71
CA LYS A 543 38.04 11.67 25.36
C LYS A 543 38.10 11.59 26.88
N LEU A 544 38.61 10.49 27.44
CA LEU A 544 38.88 10.38 28.88
C LEU A 544 39.94 11.40 29.32
N ALA A 545 41.01 11.57 28.53
CA ALA A 545 42.05 12.56 28.77
C ALA A 545 41.50 14.01 28.80
N ARG A 546 40.63 14.36 27.83
CA ARG A 546 39.97 15.68 27.79
C ARG A 546 38.98 15.91 28.93
N GLY A 547 38.32 14.86 29.41
CA GLY A 547 37.44 14.94 30.58
C GLY A 547 38.22 15.19 31.87
N TYR A 548 39.40 14.59 31.98
CA TYR A 548 40.32 14.78 33.11
C TYR A 548 40.92 16.20 33.12
N GLU A 549 41.39 16.71 31.98
CA GLU A 549 41.90 18.09 31.86
C GLU A 549 40.83 19.15 32.16
N ARG A 550 39.57 18.93 31.74
CA ARG A 550 38.48 19.88 32.05
C ARG A 550 38.08 19.88 33.53
N ARG A 551 38.22 18.78 34.27
CA ARG A 551 38.06 18.78 35.73
C ARG A 551 39.21 19.51 36.40
N ARG A 552 40.44 19.23 35.96
CA ARG A 552 41.66 19.89 36.44
C ARG A 552 41.72 21.41 36.17
N LEU A 553 41.02 21.91 35.15
CA LEU A 553 40.90 23.36 34.87
C LEU A 553 39.71 24.03 35.59
N ARG A 554 38.82 23.26 36.19
CA ARG A 554 37.68 23.76 36.99
C ARG A 554 37.93 23.69 38.50
N GLU A 555 38.77 22.75 38.91
CA GLU A 555 39.50 22.76 40.18
C GLU A 555 40.65 23.76 40.11
#